data_AF-A0AAW2E7A5-F1
#
_entry.id   AF-A0AAW2E7A5-F1
#
_cell.length_a   1.000
_cell.length_b   1.000
_cell.length_c   1.000
_cell.angle_alpha   90.00
_cell.angle_beta   90.00
_cell.angle_gamma   90.00
#
_symmetry.space_group_name_H-M   'P 1'
#
loop_
_entity.id
_entity.type
_entity.pdbx_description
1 polymer ?
#
loop_
_entity_poly.entity_id
_entity_poly.type
_entity_poly.pdbx_seq_one_letter_code
_entity_poly.pdbx_strand_id
1 'polypeptide(L)'
;MLSGRDYLNCNKIRIGALPTKSRSSRGRAQDRKCRAGCQAQETLNHILQHCHRTHAARISRHNAIAAYIARKMPRSGYQVLHEPLIQTANGARKPDLVGIIGRTALIIDAQVVSEQTNLNQAHARKVSYYEEPEMIQAIRQKYNIQEVKVTSITLSWKGVWSPKSATDLGRLGLITTRELKVVSTRALIGGLQAYRMFNAPSQFPEWCCLPYRHNNPVLSHTYS
;
A
#
# COMPACT_ATOMS: atom_id res chain seq x y z
N MET A 1 -19.39 7.64 11.25
CA MET A 1 -20.05 7.20 9.99
C MET A 1 -19.48 8.00 8.83
N LEU A 2 -19.57 7.47 7.60
CA LEU A 2 -19.13 8.19 6.39
C LEU A 2 -20.11 9.32 6.09
N SER A 3 -19.63 10.53 5.76
CA SER A 3 -20.54 11.61 5.34
C SER A 3 -21.19 11.28 4.00
N GLY A 4 -22.38 11.81 3.72
CA GLY A 4 -23.03 11.63 2.40
C GLY A 4 -22.17 12.14 1.24
N ARG A 5 -21.43 13.24 1.46
CA ARG A 5 -20.46 13.77 0.49
C ARG A 5 -19.31 12.80 0.22
N ASP A 6 -18.74 12.20 1.28
CA ASP A 6 -17.68 11.21 1.12
C ASP A 6 -18.19 9.94 0.45
N TYR A 7 -19.44 9.54 0.71
CA TYR A 7 -20.08 8.40 0.05
C TYR A 7 -20.14 8.60 -1.47
N LEU A 8 -20.63 9.76 -1.92
CA LEU A 8 -20.67 10.08 -3.35
C LEU A 8 -19.27 10.11 -3.97
N ASN A 9 -18.28 10.68 -3.26
CA ASN A 9 -16.91 10.74 -3.76
C ASN A 9 -16.23 9.36 -3.82
N CYS A 10 -16.49 8.47 -2.86
CA CYS A 10 -16.02 7.09 -2.90
C CYS A 10 -16.58 6.35 -4.12
N ASN A 11 -17.86 6.56 -4.44
CA ASN A 11 -18.47 6.02 -5.65
C ASN A 11 -17.80 6.59 -6.91
N LYS A 12 -17.55 7.90 -6.97
CA LYS A 12 -16.81 8.53 -8.08
C LYS A 12 -15.41 7.94 -8.23
N ILE A 13 -14.69 7.63 -7.15
CA ILE A 13 -13.40 6.92 -7.23
C ILE A 13 -13.59 5.55 -7.88
N ARG A 14 -14.55 4.76 -7.40
CA ARG A 14 -14.78 3.40 -7.88
C ARG A 14 -15.03 3.33 -9.39
N ILE A 15 -15.80 4.27 -9.95
CA ILE A 15 -16.06 4.37 -11.39
C ILE A 15 -15.03 5.24 -12.13
N GLY A 16 -14.02 5.74 -11.43
CA GLY A 16 -12.97 6.61 -11.97
C GLY A 16 -13.42 8.00 -12.40
N ALA A 17 -14.58 8.49 -11.92
CA ALA A 17 -15.27 9.70 -12.33
C ALA A 17 -14.84 11.00 -11.63
N LEU A 18 -13.86 10.96 -10.73
CA LEU A 18 -13.29 12.20 -10.18
C LEU A 18 -12.62 13.02 -11.29
N PRO A 19 -12.74 14.36 -11.27
CA PRO A 19 -12.18 15.19 -12.32
C PRO A 19 -10.65 15.14 -12.31
N THR A 20 -10.07 14.79 -13.45
CA THR A 20 -8.63 14.84 -13.73
C THR A 20 -8.45 15.45 -15.12
N LYS A 21 -7.27 15.99 -15.45
CA LYS A 21 -7.06 16.52 -16.82
C LYS A 21 -7.40 15.49 -17.90
N SER A 22 -6.99 14.22 -17.75
CA SER A 22 -7.29 13.17 -18.73
C SER A 22 -8.79 12.88 -18.85
N ARG A 23 -9.57 13.02 -17.77
CA ARG A 23 -11.02 12.85 -17.81
C ARG A 23 -11.71 14.07 -18.43
N SER A 24 -11.36 15.26 -17.96
CA SER A 24 -12.01 16.51 -18.38
C SER A 24 -11.72 16.82 -19.85
N SER A 25 -10.53 16.48 -20.37
CA SER A 25 -10.17 16.70 -21.77
C SER A 25 -10.51 15.54 -22.72
N ARG A 26 -11.33 14.57 -22.29
CA ARG A 26 -11.77 13.49 -23.18
C ARG A 26 -12.47 14.07 -24.42
N GLY A 27 -12.10 13.58 -25.60
CA GLY A 27 -12.62 14.08 -26.88
C GLY A 27 -12.09 15.46 -27.30
N ARG A 28 -11.14 16.05 -26.54
CA ARG A 28 -10.54 17.35 -26.83
C ARG A 28 -9.02 17.26 -26.92
N ALA A 29 -8.42 18.04 -27.81
CA ALA A 29 -6.98 18.23 -27.90
C ALA A 29 -6.52 19.22 -26.82
N GLN A 30 -6.29 18.74 -25.61
CA GLN A 30 -5.77 19.54 -24.49
C GLN A 30 -4.63 18.80 -23.79
N ASP A 31 -3.81 19.54 -23.06
CA ASP A 31 -2.76 18.97 -22.23
C ASP A 31 -3.34 18.00 -21.18
N ARG A 32 -2.76 16.80 -21.14
CA ARG A 32 -3.12 15.73 -20.19
C ARG A 32 -1.99 15.43 -19.21
N LYS A 33 -0.88 16.16 -19.23
CA LYS A 33 0.25 15.93 -18.32
C LYS A 33 -0.15 16.27 -16.89
N CYS A 34 0.39 15.48 -15.95
CA CYS A 34 0.17 15.68 -14.53
C CYS A 34 0.58 17.09 -14.10
N ARG A 35 -0.34 17.84 -13.48
CA ARG A 35 -0.05 19.18 -12.93
C ARG A 35 0.90 19.18 -11.73
N ALA A 36 1.32 18.01 -11.26
CA ALA A 36 2.40 17.88 -10.28
C ALA A 36 3.79 17.75 -10.92
N GLY A 37 3.91 17.87 -12.25
CA GLY A 37 5.20 17.76 -12.94
C GLY A 37 5.68 16.32 -13.16
N CYS A 38 4.85 15.33 -12.84
CA CYS A 38 5.11 13.96 -13.27
C CYS A 38 4.98 13.93 -14.80
N GLN A 39 5.99 13.47 -15.55
CA GLN A 39 5.94 13.32 -17.02
C GLN A 39 4.98 12.19 -17.49
N ALA A 40 3.90 11.96 -16.74
CA ALA A 40 2.85 10.99 -16.98
C ALA A 40 1.51 11.69 -17.20
N GLN A 41 0.56 10.99 -17.81
CA GLN A 41 -0.81 11.48 -17.94
C GLN A 41 -1.52 11.58 -16.58
N GLU A 42 -2.25 12.67 -16.36
CA GLU A 42 -3.07 12.92 -15.16
C GLU A 42 -4.35 12.08 -15.17
N THR A 43 -4.17 10.79 -14.92
CA THR A 43 -5.27 9.85 -14.68
C THR A 43 -5.52 9.69 -13.18
N LEU A 44 -6.70 9.21 -12.81
CA LEU A 44 -6.97 8.90 -11.41
C LEU A 44 -6.03 7.79 -10.91
N ASN A 45 -5.71 6.80 -11.76
CA ASN A 45 -4.70 5.79 -11.43
C ASN A 45 -3.34 6.43 -11.08
N HIS A 46 -2.86 7.36 -11.93
CA HIS A 46 -1.62 8.09 -11.66
C HIS A 46 -1.67 8.83 -10.31
N ILE A 47 -2.71 9.62 -10.07
CA ILE A 47 -2.87 10.41 -8.84
C ILE A 47 -2.88 9.49 -7.61
N LEU A 48 -3.61 8.38 -7.67
CA LEU A 48 -3.85 7.52 -6.51
C LEU A 48 -2.78 6.47 -6.27
N GLN A 49 -1.92 6.17 -7.25
CA GLN A 49 -0.94 5.07 -7.18
C GLN A 49 0.51 5.52 -7.33
N HIS A 50 0.79 6.59 -8.08
CA HIS A 50 2.16 6.87 -8.53
C HIS A 50 2.63 8.30 -8.25
N CYS A 51 1.75 9.30 -8.31
CA CYS A 51 2.12 10.72 -8.26
C CYS A 51 2.90 11.11 -6.99
N HIS A 52 4.08 11.71 -7.11
CA HIS A 52 4.90 12.08 -5.94
C HIS A 52 4.14 12.98 -4.95
N ARG A 53 3.31 13.91 -5.46
CA ARG A 53 2.49 14.84 -4.65
C ARG A 53 1.54 14.11 -3.68
N THR A 54 1.17 12.86 -3.96
CA THR A 54 0.25 12.09 -3.11
C THR A 54 0.95 11.01 -2.28
N HIS A 55 2.28 10.99 -2.24
CA HIS A 55 3.05 9.92 -1.58
C HIS A 55 2.63 9.70 -0.12
N ALA A 56 2.56 10.77 0.68
CA ALA A 56 2.16 10.69 2.08
C ALA A 56 0.74 10.11 2.27
N ALA A 57 -0.22 10.53 1.44
CA ALA A 57 -1.58 9.98 1.49
C ALA A 57 -1.64 8.50 1.07
N ARG A 58 -0.78 8.07 0.13
CA ARG A 58 -0.69 6.64 -0.25
C ARG A 58 -0.14 5.79 0.90
N ILE A 59 0.89 6.25 1.60
CA ILE A 59 1.41 5.59 2.80
C ILE A 59 0.33 5.54 3.88
N SER A 60 -0.34 6.66 4.15
CA SER A 60 -1.42 6.69 5.15
C SER A 60 -2.54 5.70 4.83
N ARG A 61 -2.98 5.62 3.57
CA ARG A 61 -3.98 4.63 3.12
C ARG A 61 -3.51 3.20 3.36
N HIS A 62 -2.27 2.90 2.98
CA HIS A 62 -1.67 1.58 3.16
C HIS A 62 -1.64 1.19 4.65
N ASN A 63 -1.10 2.06 5.49
CA ASN A 63 -0.96 1.81 6.92
C ASN A 63 -2.33 1.67 7.61
N ALA A 64 -3.33 2.45 7.19
CA ALA A 64 -4.70 2.33 7.70
C ALA A 64 -5.35 0.98 7.37
N ILE A 65 -5.01 0.37 6.24
CA ILE A 65 -5.45 -0.95 5.82
C ILE A 65 -4.76 -2.03 6.66
N ALA A 66 -3.43 -2.01 6.74
CA ALA A 66 -2.65 -2.96 7.54
C ALA A 66 -3.06 -2.91 9.02
N ALA A 67 -3.15 -1.71 9.60
CA ALA A 67 -3.56 -1.51 10.99
C ALA A 67 -4.98 -2.02 11.29
N TYR A 68 -5.86 -2.10 10.29
CA TYR A 68 -7.18 -2.69 10.50
C TYR A 68 -7.11 -4.19 10.80
N ILE A 69 -6.31 -4.94 10.03
CA ILE A 69 -6.10 -6.37 10.26
C ILE A 69 -5.29 -6.58 11.54
N ALA A 70 -4.25 -5.77 11.76
CA ALA A 70 -3.42 -5.86 12.96
C ALA A 70 -4.24 -5.77 14.27
N ARG A 71 -5.23 -4.86 14.35
CA ARG A 71 -6.11 -4.74 15.53
C ARG A 71 -7.01 -5.96 15.76
N LYS A 72 -7.18 -6.82 14.77
CA LYS A 72 -8.04 -8.01 14.85
C LYS A 72 -7.25 -9.25 15.25
N MET A 73 -6.00 -9.35 14.81
CA MET A 73 -5.12 -10.48 15.08
C MET A 73 -5.05 -10.90 16.56
N PRO A 74 -4.99 -10.01 17.57
CA PRO A 74 -4.98 -10.41 18.98
C PRO A 74 -6.25 -11.15 19.42
N ARG A 75 -7.41 -10.83 18.82
CA ARG A 75 -8.67 -11.54 19.11
C ARG A 75 -8.67 -12.97 18.57
N SER A 76 -7.80 -13.24 17.60
CA SER A 76 -7.56 -14.57 17.05
C SER A 76 -6.34 -15.25 17.70
N GLY A 77 -5.85 -14.72 18.83
CA GLY A 77 -4.77 -15.31 19.63
C GLY A 77 -3.34 -14.97 19.17
N TYR A 78 -3.17 -14.10 18.17
CA TYR A 78 -1.84 -13.72 17.70
C TYR A 78 -1.21 -12.61 18.54
N GLN A 79 0.05 -12.79 18.92
CA GLN A 79 0.94 -11.67 19.23
C GLN A 79 1.36 -10.99 17.93
N VAL A 80 1.18 -9.67 17.83
CA VAL A 80 1.41 -8.93 16.58
C VAL A 80 2.66 -8.08 16.68
N LEU A 81 3.56 -8.26 15.72
CA LEU A 81 4.71 -7.40 15.47
C LEU A 81 4.40 -6.50 14.28
N HIS A 82 4.55 -5.19 14.47
CA HIS A 82 4.38 -4.20 13.42
C HIS A 82 5.71 -3.91 12.75
N GLU A 83 5.73 -3.97 11.43
CA GLU A 83 6.86 -3.55 10.61
C GLU A 83 8.22 -4.17 11.07
N PRO A 84 8.29 -5.46 11.46
CA PRO A 84 9.51 -6.01 12.03
C PRO A 84 10.62 -6.08 10.98
N LEU A 85 11.82 -5.67 11.37
CA LEU A 85 13.02 -5.85 10.55
C LEU A 85 13.53 -7.29 10.69
N ILE A 86 13.51 -8.04 9.60
CA ILE A 86 13.98 -9.42 9.51
C ILE A 86 15.26 -9.44 8.68
N GLN A 87 16.37 -9.81 9.30
CA GLN A 87 17.64 -9.96 8.60
C GLN A 87 17.65 -11.31 7.89
N THR A 88 17.83 -11.29 6.58
CA THR A 88 17.98 -12.50 5.75
C THR A 88 19.33 -12.45 5.05
N ALA A 89 19.79 -13.58 4.51
CA ALA A 89 21.04 -13.62 3.73
C ALA A 89 21.01 -12.69 2.50
N ASN A 90 19.81 -12.43 1.96
CA ASN A 90 19.58 -11.57 0.79
C ASN A 90 19.31 -10.10 1.18
N GLY A 91 19.58 -9.74 2.43
CA GLY A 91 19.37 -8.40 2.98
C GLY A 91 18.13 -8.29 3.87
N ALA A 92 17.98 -7.12 4.48
CA ALA A 92 16.88 -6.88 5.42
C ALA A 92 15.53 -6.82 4.71
N ARG A 93 14.56 -7.58 5.23
CA ARG A 93 13.16 -7.58 4.81
C ARG A 93 12.30 -6.94 5.90
N LYS A 94 11.25 -6.21 5.51
CA LYS A 94 10.38 -5.50 6.45
C LYS A 94 8.90 -5.70 6.05
N PRO A 95 8.29 -6.85 6.39
CA PRO A 95 6.85 -7.05 6.20
C PRO A 95 6.05 -6.09 7.09
N ASP A 96 4.81 -5.78 6.71
CA ASP A 96 3.96 -4.88 7.51
C ASP A 96 3.60 -5.48 8.87
N LEU A 97 3.31 -6.77 8.90
CA LEU A 97 2.86 -7.49 10.09
C LEU A 97 3.46 -8.89 10.15
N VAL A 98 3.84 -9.30 11.36
CA VAL A 98 4.09 -10.71 11.69
C VAL A 98 3.24 -11.06 12.90
N GLY A 99 2.32 -11.99 12.74
CA GLY A 99 1.55 -12.58 13.84
C GLY A 99 2.21 -13.86 14.32
N ILE A 100 2.30 -14.07 15.63
CA ILE A 100 2.82 -15.30 16.24
C ILE A 100 1.73 -15.91 17.12
N ILE A 101 1.45 -17.20 16.92
CA ILE A 101 0.58 -18.00 17.78
C ILE A 101 1.24 -19.36 18.03
N GLY A 102 1.62 -19.62 19.28
CA GLY A 102 2.38 -20.82 19.64
C GLY A 102 3.67 -20.94 18.81
N ARG A 103 3.76 -22.01 18.01
CA ARG A 103 4.92 -22.32 17.14
C ARG A 103 4.67 -21.98 15.67
N THR A 104 3.66 -21.16 15.38
CA THR A 104 3.30 -20.72 14.03
C THR A 104 3.45 -19.21 13.89
N ALA A 105 4.12 -18.76 12.84
CA ALA A 105 4.15 -17.36 12.43
C ALA A 105 3.33 -17.14 11.16
N LEU A 106 2.69 -15.97 11.07
CA LEU A 106 1.93 -15.51 9.93
C LEU A 106 2.47 -14.17 9.47
N ILE A 107 3.06 -14.13 8.27
CA ILE A 107 3.54 -12.91 7.63
C ILE A 107 2.41 -12.33 6.79
N ILE A 108 2.12 -11.04 6.99
CA ILE A 108 1.10 -10.31 6.23
C ILE A 108 1.67 -8.99 5.76
N ASP A 109 1.49 -8.70 4.48
CA ASP A 109 1.92 -7.45 3.86
C ASP A 109 0.77 -6.88 3.00
N ALA A 110 0.52 -5.58 3.14
CA ALA A 110 -0.57 -4.89 2.47
C ALA A 110 -0.11 -4.30 1.14
N GLN A 111 -1.05 -4.25 0.20
CA GLN A 111 -0.83 -3.56 -1.07
C GLN A 111 -2.14 -3.04 -1.64
N VAL A 112 -2.06 -1.82 -2.17
CA VAL A 112 -3.11 -1.24 -3.00
C VAL A 112 -2.56 -1.10 -4.41
N VAL A 113 -3.13 -1.84 -5.37
CA VAL A 113 -2.60 -1.95 -6.73
C VAL A 113 -3.48 -1.26 -7.78
N SER A 114 -2.89 -1.06 -8.96
CA SER A 114 -3.59 -0.55 -10.15
C SER A 114 -4.69 -1.51 -10.60
N GLU A 115 -5.71 -0.97 -11.27
CA GLU A 115 -6.76 -1.75 -11.93
C GLU A 115 -6.22 -2.63 -13.06
N GLN A 116 -5.13 -2.21 -13.70
CA GLN A 116 -4.49 -2.99 -14.78
C GLN A 116 -3.71 -4.21 -14.26
N THR A 117 -3.51 -4.30 -12.95
CA THR A 117 -2.79 -5.40 -12.31
C THR A 117 -3.74 -6.55 -12.00
N ASN A 118 -3.37 -7.77 -12.40
CA ASN A 118 -4.09 -8.95 -11.93
C ASN A 118 -3.91 -9.09 -10.40
N LEU A 119 -5.00 -8.91 -9.66
CA LEU A 119 -4.98 -8.89 -8.19
C LEU A 119 -4.48 -10.20 -7.58
N ASN A 120 -4.79 -11.35 -8.18
CA ASN A 120 -4.30 -12.65 -7.69
C ASN A 120 -2.81 -12.84 -7.96
N GLN A 121 -2.31 -12.35 -9.09
CA GLN A 121 -0.87 -12.34 -9.36
C GLN A 121 -0.13 -11.38 -8.42
N ALA A 122 -0.69 -10.22 -8.11
CA ALA A 122 -0.11 -9.30 -7.12
C ALA A 122 -0.03 -9.93 -5.73
N HIS A 123 -1.11 -10.59 -5.30
CA HIS A 123 -1.13 -11.37 -4.06
C HIS A 123 -0.07 -12.47 -4.07
N ALA A 124 -0.01 -13.29 -5.13
CA ALA A 124 0.97 -14.37 -5.26
C ALA A 124 2.41 -13.86 -5.23
N ARG A 125 2.72 -12.73 -5.89
CA ARG A 125 4.06 -12.11 -5.84
C ARG A 125 4.46 -11.72 -4.42
N LYS A 126 3.56 -11.17 -3.62
CA LYS A 126 3.84 -10.85 -2.20
C LYS A 126 4.04 -12.11 -1.36
N VAL A 127 3.23 -13.14 -1.61
CA VAL A 127 3.39 -14.44 -0.95
C VAL A 127 4.76 -15.02 -1.27
N SER A 128 5.09 -15.20 -2.56
CA SER A 128 6.38 -15.74 -2.99
C SER A 128 7.58 -14.95 -2.47
N TYR A 129 7.48 -13.61 -2.40
CA TYR A 129 8.55 -12.76 -1.88
C TYR A 129 8.90 -13.00 -0.41
N TYR A 130 7.93 -13.39 0.42
CA TYR A 130 8.15 -13.68 1.85
C TYR A 130 8.17 -15.18 2.16
N GLU A 131 7.80 -16.04 1.20
CA GLU A 131 7.97 -17.51 1.28
C GLU A 131 9.38 -17.98 0.89
N GLU A 132 10.28 -17.07 0.54
CA GLU A 132 11.68 -17.39 0.25
C GLU A 132 12.34 -18.13 1.43
N PRO A 133 13.14 -19.20 1.18
CA PRO A 133 13.71 -20.05 2.24
C PRO A 133 14.46 -19.27 3.33
N GLU A 134 15.21 -18.24 2.95
CA GLU A 134 16.00 -17.40 3.84
C GLU A 134 15.11 -16.57 4.78
N MET A 135 13.97 -16.09 4.27
CA MET A 135 12.97 -15.38 5.08
C MET A 135 12.32 -16.34 6.09
N ILE A 136 11.92 -17.52 5.64
CA ILE A 136 11.31 -18.54 6.50
C ILE A 136 12.29 -18.97 7.60
N GLN A 137 13.55 -19.25 7.24
CA GLN A 137 14.59 -19.63 8.19
C GLN A 137 14.87 -18.52 9.22
N ALA A 138 14.97 -17.27 8.77
CA ALA A 138 15.18 -16.13 9.66
C ALA A 138 14.05 -15.98 10.69
N ILE A 139 12.79 -16.14 10.28
CA ILE A 139 11.64 -16.12 11.19
C ILE A 139 11.68 -17.29 12.18
N ARG A 140 11.95 -18.49 11.69
CA ARG A 140 12.06 -19.71 12.51
C ARG A 140 13.09 -19.56 13.62
N GLN A 141 14.28 -19.07 13.28
CA GLN A 141 15.37 -18.87 14.23
C GLN A 141 15.08 -17.73 15.20
N LYS A 142 14.65 -16.57 14.69
CA LYS A 142 14.46 -15.36 15.51
C LYS A 142 13.35 -15.50 16.55
N TYR A 143 12.27 -16.19 16.21
CA TYR A 143 11.08 -16.28 17.05
C TYR A 143 10.79 -17.69 17.56
N ASN A 144 11.71 -18.64 17.34
CA ASN A 144 11.52 -20.05 17.68
C ASN A 144 10.19 -20.59 17.12
N ILE A 145 10.07 -20.62 15.79
CA ILE A 145 8.85 -21.01 15.04
C ILE A 145 9.09 -22.32 14.26
N GLN A 146 8.06 -23.16 14.11
CA GLN A 146 8.09 -24.37 13.27
C GLN A 146 7.40 -24.13 11.92
N GLU A 147 6.21 -23.55 11.96
CA GLU A 147 5.40 -23.32 10.77
C GLU A 147 5.35 -21.82 10.46
N VAL A 148 5.63 -21.46 9.21
CA VAL A 148 5.48 -20.08 8.75
C VAL A 148 4.47 -20.07 7.62
N LYS A 149 3.44 -19.25 7.76
CA LYS A 149 2.42 -18.98 6.75
C LYS A 149 2.60 -17.57 6.22
N VAL A 150 2.31 -17.38 4.94
CA VAL A 150 2.41 -16.07 4.30
C VAL A 150 1.12 -15.76 3.59
N THR A 151 0.62 -14.54 3.74
CA THR A 151 -0.47 -14.02 2.94
C THR A 151 -0.28 -12.51 2.71
N SER A 152 -1.24 -11.88 2.05
CA SER A 152 -1.21 -10.43 1.83
C SER A 152 -2.60 -9.82 1.96
N ILE A 153 -2.65 -8.51 2.18
CA ILE A 153 -3.87 -7.70 2.10
C ILE A 153 -3.87 -7.00 0.74
N THR A 154 -4.43 -7.66 -0.27
CA THR A 154 -4.32 -7.21 -1.66
C THR A 154 -5.67 -6.73 -2.19
N LEU A 155 -5.74 -5.45 -2.53
CA LEU A 155 -6.90 -4.82 -3.15
C LEU A 155 -6.50 -3.74 -4.16
N SER A 156 -7.40 -3.40 -5.07
CA SER A 156 -7.18 -2.28 -5.98
C SER A 156 -7.51 -0.95 -5.30
N TRP A 157 -7.05 0.16 -5.89
CA TRP A 157 -7.43 1.50 -5.43
C TRP A 157 -8.93 1.81 -5.56
N LYS A 158 -9.69 0.98 -6.29
CA LYS A 158 -11.17 0.99 -6.38
C LYS A 158 -11.84 0.19 -5.25
N GLY A 159 -11.06 -0.36 -4.32
CA GLY A 159 -11.56 -1.17 -3.21
C GLY A 159 -12.02 -2.57 -3.63
N VAL A 160 -11.49 -3.12 -4.72
CA VAL A 160 -11.77 -4.49 -5.17
C VAL A 160 -10.70 -5.42 -4.62
N TRP A 161 -11.10 -6.48 -3.93
CA TRP A 161 -10.18 -7.45 -3.33
C TRP A 161 -9.64 -8.45 -4.35
N SER A 162 -8.41 -8.91 -4.15
CA SER A 162 -7.98 -10.20 -4.68
C SER A 162 -8.83 -11.30 -4.05
N PRO A 163 -9.50 -12.16 -4.85
CA PRO A 163 -10.25 -13.29 -4.31
C PRO A 163 -9.40 -14.24 -3.47
N LYS A 164 -8.14 -14.50 -3.88
CA LYS A 164 -7.22 -15.36 -3.12
C LYS A 164 -6.83 -14.75 -1.78
N SER A 165 -6.38 -13.49 -1.78
CA SER A 165 -6.07 -12.74 -0.55
C SER A 165 -7.26 -12.70 0.43
N ALA A 166 -8.47 -12.40 -0.05
CA ALA A 166 -9.66 -12.38 0.79
C ALA A 166 -10.01 -13.76 1.35
N THR A 167 -9.86 -14.82 0.55
CA THR A 167 -10.10 -16.20 0.98
C THR A 167 -9.10 -16.63 2.04
N ASP A 168 -7.81 -16.34 1.86
CA ASP A 168 -6.76 -16.71 2.81
C ASP A 168 -6.97 -16.00 4.15
N LEU A 169 -7.18 -14.69 4.14
CA LEU A 169 -7.46 -13.92 5.36
C LEU A 169 -8.73 -14.40 6.06
N GLY A 170 -9.75 -14.83 5.30
CA GLY A 170 -10.98 -15.41 5.82
C GLY A 170 -10.76 -16.77 6.50
N ARG A 171 -10.01 -17.67 5.85
CA ARG A 171 -9.63 -18.99 6.40
C ARG A 171 -8.78 -18.87 7.67
N LEU A 172 -7.95 -17.83 7.75
CA LEU A 172 -7.15 -17.51 8.94
C LEU A 172 -7.97 -16.85 10.06
N GLY A 173 -9.27 -16.62 9.87
CA GLY A 173 -10.14 -15.99 10.85
C GLY A 173 -9.81 -14.51 11.12
N LEU A 174 -9.11 -13.84 10.19
CA LEU A 174 -8.67 -12.45 10.35
C LEU A 174 -9.64 -11.43 9.77
N ILE A 175 -10.53 -11.88 8.88
CA ILE A 175 -11.52 -11.00 8.26
C ILE A 175 -12.81 -11.75 7.92
N THR A 176 -13.94 -11.10 8.15
CA THR A 176 -15.27 -11.56 7.69
C THR A 176 -15.72 -10.84 6.41
N THR A 177 -16.74 -11.36 5.74
CA THR A 177 -17.34 -10.73 4.54
C THR A 177 -17.81 -9.29 4.80
N ARG A 178 -18.32 -8.99 5.99
CA ARG A 178 -18.71 -7.62 6.37
C ARG A 178 -17.49 -6.71 6.46
N GLU A 179 -16.40 -7.21 7.01
CA GLU A 179 -15.16 -6.46 7.22
C GLU A 179 -14.37 -6.22 5.93
N LEU A 180 -14.47 -7.11 4.94
CA LEU A 180 -13.95 -6.86 3.59
C LEU A 180 -14.49 -5.53 3.04
N LYS A 181 -15.79 -5.25 3.22
CA LYS A 181 -16.41 -3.98 2.82
C LYS A 181 -15.85 -2.79 3.59
N VAL A 182 -15.54 -2.94 4.87
CA VAL A 182 -14.96 -1.87 5.70
C VAL A 182 -13.55 -1.53 5.23
N VAL A 183 -12.72 -2.52 4.90
CA VAL A 183 -11.38 -2.31 4.36
C VAL A 183 -11.43 -1.71 2.95
N SER A 184 -12.32 -2.20 2.08
CA SER A 184 -12.56 -1.58 0.76
C SER A 184 -12.91 -0.10 0.90
N THR A 185 -13.75 0.24 1.88
CA THR A 185 -14.12 1.63 2.17
C THR A 185 -12.91 2.44 2.62
N ARG A 186 -12.01 1.88 3.45
CA ARG A 186 -10.75 2.55 3.83
C ARG A 186 -9.86 2.83 2.63
N ALA A 187 -9.74 1.90 1.69
CA ALA A 187 -8.98 2.13 0.46
C ALA A 187 -9.56 3.30 -0.36
N LEU A 188 -10.89 3.39 -0.45
CA LEU A 188 -11.58 4.48 -1.14
C LEU A 188 -11.42 5.83 -0.41
N ILE A 189 -11.58 5.87 0.92
CA ILE A 189 -11.37 7.08 1.73
C ILE A 189 -9.93 7.56 1.60
N GLY A 190 -8.95 6.66 1.72
CA GLY A 190 -7.54 7.01 1.53
C GLY A 190 -7.24 7.48 0.11
N GLY A 191 -7.93 6.91 -0.89
CA GLY A 191 -7.90 7.42 -2.26
C GLY A 191 -8.46 8.84 -2.37
N LEU A 192 -9.56 9.14 -1.68
CA LEU A 192 -10.15 10.48 -1.64
C LEU A 192 -9.21 11.49 -0.95
N GLN A 193 -8.53 11.09 0.11
CA GLN A 193 -7.51 11.91 0.77
C GLN A 193 -6.34 12.21 -0.18
N ALA A 194 -5.82 11.20 -0.90
CA ALA A 194 -4.80 11.39 -1.92
C ALA A 194 -5.26 12.34 -3.03
N TYR A 195 -6.51 12.20 -3.48
CA TYR A 195 -7.08 13.10 -4.47
C TYR A 195 -7.23 14.54 -3.95
N ARG A 196 -7.67 14.74 -2.70
CA ARG A 196 -7.75 16.06 -2.06
C ARG A 196 -6.37 16.69 -1.93
N MET A 197 -5.38 15.93 -1.47
CA MET A 197 -3.98 16.35 -1.37
C MET A 197 -3.42 16.77 -2.73
N PHE A 198 -3.74 16.05 -3.80
CA PHE A 198 -3.31 16.41 -5.15
C PHE A 198 -3.88 17.76 -5.64
N ASN A 199 -5.11 18.07 -5.22
CA ASN A 199 -5.85 19.29 -5.60
C ASN A 199 -5.63 20.46 -4.64
N ALA A 200 -5.02 20.23 -3.47
CA ALA A 200 -4.72 21.30 -2.53
C ALA A 200 -3.74 22.29 -3.18
N PRO A 201 -3.87 23.60 -2.91
CA PRO A 201 -2.84 24.57 -3.27
C PRO A 201 -1.50 24.08 -2.72
N SER A 202 -0.49 23.98 -3.56
CA SER A 202 0.84 23.57 -3.14
C SER A 202 1.40 24.57 -2.14
N GLN A 203 1.51 24.18 -0.87
CA GLN A 203 2.32 24.89 0.13
C GLN A 203 3.81 24.48 0.09
N PHE A 204 4.24 23.78 -0.97
CA PHE A 204 5.61 23.28 -1.07
C PHE A 204 6.40 24.11 -2.09
N PRO A 205 7.51 24.75 -1.68
CA PRO A 205 8.44 25.43 -2.59
C PRO A 205 8.99 24.46 -3.64
N GLU A 206 9.32 24.97 -4.82
CA GLU A 206 9.80 24.22 -5.99
C GLU A 206 11.03 23.33 -5.72
N TRP A 207 11.73 23.52 -4.60
CA TRP A 207 12.95 22.81 -4.20
C TRP A 207 12.75 21.35 -3.74
N CYS A 208 11.54 20.90 -3.42
CA CYS A 208 11.28 19.48 -3.10
C CYS A 208 11.24 18.54 -4.32
N CYS A 209 11.33 19.09 -5.54
CA CYS A 209 11.23 18.34 -6.79
C CYS A 209 12.59 18.01 -7.43
N LEU A 210 13.71 18.10 -6.71
CA LEU A 210 15.00 17.67 -7.26
C LEU A 210 15.13 16.13 -7.21
N PRO A 211 15.49 15.48 -8.33
CA PRO A 211 15.82 14.06 -8.30
C PRO A 211 17.05 13.85 -7.42
N TYR A 212 17.00 12.85 -6.55
CA TYR A 212 18.12 12.38 -5.73
C TYR A 212 19.32 12.09 -6.66
N ARG A 213 20.24 13.05 -6.82
CA ARG A 213 21.52 12.82 -7.48
C ARG A 213 22.48 12.33 -6.42
N HIS A 214 22.91 11.08 -6.51
CA HIS A 214 24.12 10.63 -5.84
C HIS A 214 25.28 11.47 -6.35
N ASN A 215 25.86 12.31 -5.49
CA ASN A 215 27.26 12.68 -5.59
C ASN A 215 27.82 12.75 -4.17
N ASN A 216 28.74 11.84 -3.92
CA ASN A 216 29.48 11.65 -2.69
C ASN A 216 30.61 12.71 -2.68
N PRO A 217 30.69 13.64 -1.72
CA PRO A 217 31.87 14.48 -1.61
C PRO A 217 32.98 13.68 -0.90
N VAL A 218 34.01 13.35 -1.66
CA VAL A 218 35.30 12.92 -1.12
C VAL A 218 35.84 14.06 -0.27
N LEU A 219 36.04 13.78 1.02
CA LEU A 219 36.75 14.64 1.96
C LEU A 219 38.22 14.73 1.52
N SER A 220 38.65 15.90 1.07
CA SER A 220 40.07 16.24 1.01
C SER A 220 40.38 17.24 2.12
N HIS A 221 40.90 16.71 3.22
CA HIS A 221 41.72 17.46 4.17
C HIS A 221 42.95 18.01 3.45
N THR A 222 43.25 19.29 3.64
CA THR A 222 44.65 19.74 3.73
C THR A 222 44.75 20.77 4.86
N TYR A 223 45.48 20.38 5.89
CA TYR A 223 46.17 21.28 6.80
C TYR A 223 47.39 21.81 6.06
N SER A 224 47.58 23.13 6.08
CA SER A 224 48.83 23.92 6.21
C SER A 224 48.61 25.30 5.61
#